data_AF-A0A811RL44-F1
#
_entry.id   AF-A0A811RL44-F1
#
_cell.length_a   1.000
_cell.length_b   1.000
_cell.length_c   1.000
_cell.angle_alpha   90.00
_cell.angle_beta   90.00
_cell.angle_gamma   90.00
#
_symmetry.space_group_name_H-M   'P 1'
#
loop_
_entity.id
_entity.type
_entity.pdbx_description
1 polymer ?
#
loop_
_entity_poly.entity_id
_entity_poly.type
_entity_poly.pdbx_seq_one_letter_code
_entity_poly.pdbx_strand_id
1 'polypeptide(L)'
;MAVSTGLLSLSEAAQGERFAAFVLRSFVRPVSSSSPVHGAFSLLVAFGRCRFRLEESFVAQSLSAILGGPVDSFNVCLVEERIFLFSVSCKETGFEIYKLRAFKCVEFELFFQLFNDSGLSFLGPILAVHWFFLGKKLARNLHMLSCSEAAPLGC
;
A
#
# COMPACT_ATOMS: atom_id res chain seq x y z
N MET A 1 16.76 10.49 -20.05
CA MET A 1 17.31 9.91 -18.81
C MET A 1 16.32 8.89 -18.31
N ALA A 2 16.59 7.59 -18.52
CA ALA A 2 15.69 6.52 -18.10
C ALA A 2 15.89 6.27 -16.60
N VAL A 3 14.95 6.74 -15.78
CA VAL A 3 14.84 6.29 -14.39
C VAL A 3 14.41 4.83 -14.46
N SER A 4 15.31 3.95 -14.03
CA SER A 4 15.04 2.52 -13.86
C SER A 4 14.14 2.33 -12.64
N THR A 5 12.89 2.78 -12.72
CA THR A 5 11.86 2.47 -11.71
C THR A 5 11.57 0.98 -11.85
N GLY A 6 11.72 0.23 -10.75
CA GLY A 6 11.69 -1.24 -10.72
C GLY A 6 10.65 -1.82 -11.67
N LEU A 7 11.13 -2.43 -12.74
CA LEU A 7 10.30 -3.02 -13.79
C LEU A 7 9.60 -4.22 -13.16
N LEU A 8 8.38 -4.01 -12.68
CA LEU A 8 7.52 -5.08 -12.19
C LEU A 8 7.42 -6.13 -13.30
N SER A 9 7.48 -7.40 -12.90
CA SER A 9 7.52 -8.53 -13.83
C SER A 9 6.34 -8.47 -14.81
N LEU A 10 6.55 -8.93 -16.05
CA LEU A 10 5.48 -9.00 -17.05
C LEU A 10 4.26 -9.81 -16.56
N SER A 11 4.49 -10.77 -15.66
CA SER A 11 3.43 -11.55 -15.00
C SER A 11 2.56 -10.72 -14.06
N GLU A 12 3.15 -9.73 -13.36
CA GLU A 12 2.41 -8.81 -12.52
C GLU A 12 1.56 -7.88 -13.39
N ALA A 13 2.13 -7.29 -14.44
CA ALA A 13 1.37 -6.48 -15.38
C ALA A 13 0.17 -7.24 -15.98
N ALA A 14 0.37 -8.49 -16.40
CA ALA A 14 -0.72 -9.34 -16.89
C ALA A 14 -1.77 -9.68 -15.82
N GLN A 15 -1.38 -9.72 -14.54
CA GLN A 15 -2.32 -9.91 -13.43
C GLN A 15 -3.19 -8.67 -13.24
N GLY A 16 -2.62 -7.46 -13.23
CA GLY A 16 -3.37 -6.22 -13.11
C GLY A 16 -4.41 -6.06 -14.22
N GLU A 17 -4.05 -6.35 -15.46
CA GLU A 17 -5.00 -6.31 -16.58
C GLU A 17 -6.18 -7.29 -16.40
N ARG A 18 -5.91 -8.50 -15.90
CA ARG A 18 -6.97 -9.50 -15.63
C ARG A 18 -7.88 -9.05 -14.51
N PHE A 19 -7.32 -8.49 -13.43
CA PHE A 19 -8.11 -7.97 -12.32
C PHE A 19 -8.97 -6.80 -12.76
N ALA A 20 -8.40 -5.84 -13.48
CA ALA A 20 -9.14 -4.71 -14.02
C ALA A 20 -10.25 -5.15 -14.98
N ALA A 21 -10.01 -6.12 -15.85
CA ALA A 21 -11.03 -6.68 -16.74
C ALA A 21 -12.16 -7.37 -15.96
N PHE A 22 -11.83 -8.10 -14.88
CA PHE A 22 -12.81 -8.71 -13.99
C PHE A 22 -13.68 -7.67 -13.29
N VAL A 23 -13.07 -6.64 -12.70
CA VAL A 23 -13.77 -5.53 -12.04
C VAL A 23 -14.68 -4.80 -13.02
N LEU A 24 -14.17 -4.47 -14.21
CA LEU A 24 -14.94 -3.78 -15.24
C LEU A 24 -16.15 -4.60 -15.70
N ARG A 25 -16.00 -5.92 -15.87
CA ARG A 25 -17.11 -6.81 -16.23
C ARG A 25 -18.14 -6.98 -15.11
N SER A 26 -17.69 -6.98 -13.86
CA SER A 26 -18.56 -7.27 -12.71
C SER A 26 -19.34 -6.05 -12.23
N PHE A 27 -18.71 -4.88 -12.25
CA PHE A 27 -19.26 -3.65 -11.66
C PHE A 27 -19.49 -2.53 -12.67
N VAL A 28 -19.14 -2.74 -13.95
CA VAL A 28 -19.29 -1.77 -15.04
C VAL A 28 -18.58 -0.44 -14.73
N ARG A 29 -17.47 -0.54 -13.98
CA ARG A 29 -16.63 0.59 -13.54
C ARG A 29 -15.16 0.19 -13.58
N PRO A 30 -14.23 1.13 -13.86
CA PRO A 30 -12.80 0.85 -13.75
C PRO A 30 -12.40 0.63 -12.29
N VAL A 31 -11.20 0.09 -12.04
CA VAL A 31 -10.69 -0.14 -10.67
C VAL A 31 -10.56 1.18 -9.90
N SER A 32 -10.01 2.18 -10.56
CA SER A 32 -9.72 3.49 -10.01
C SER A 32 -10.15 4.56 -11.01
N SER A 33 -10.46 5.76 -10.51
CA SER A 33 -10.95 6.87 -11.32
C SER A 33 -10.16 8.13 -10.97
N SER A 34 -9.66 8.83 -11.99
CA SER A 34 -8.93 10.08 -11.82
C SER A 34 -9.82 11.26 -11.42
N SER A 35 -11.13 11.16 -11.65
CA SER A 35 -12.12 12.15 -11.20
C SER A 35 -12.75 11.71 -9.88
N PRO A 36 -13.03 12.62 -8.94
CA PRO A 36 -13.82 12.31 -7.75
C PRO A 36 -15.23 11.88 -8.18
N VAL A 37 -15.47 10.57 -8.18
CA VAL A 37 -16.77 9.99 -8.48
C VAL A 37 -17.54 9.82 -7.17
N HIS A 38 -18.84 10.11 -7.20
CA HIS A 38 -19.73 9.72 -6.10
C HIS A 38 -19.61 8.21 -5.83
N GLY A 39 -19.19 7.86 -4.61
CA GLY A 39 -19.04 6.47 -4.18
C GLY A 39 -17.62 5.91 -4.25
N ALA A 40 -16.59 6.76 -4.45
CA ALA A 40 -15.20 6.35 -4.26
C ALA A 40 -15.01 5.73 -2.86
N PHE A 41 -14.18 4.69 -2.79
CA PHE A 41 -13.94 3.93 -1.56
C PHE A 41 -12.45 3.87 -1.28
N SER A 42 -12.06 4.11 -0.03
CA SER A 42 -10.65 4.14 0.37
C SER A 42 -10.24 2.84 1.06
N LEU A 43 -9.01 2.41 0.82
CA LEU A 43 -8.36 1.28 1.45
C LEU A 43 -6.97 1.67 1.94
N LEU A 44 -6.48 0.91 2.90
CA LEU A 44 -5.10 0.96 3.33
C LEU A 44 -4.31 -0.15 2.64
N VAL A 45 -3.07 0.16 2.28
CA VAL A 45 -2.07 -0.81 1.87
C VAL A 45 -0.85 -0.67 2.77
N ALA A 46 -0.43 -1.79 3.37
CA ALA A 46 0.77 -1.85 4.19
C ALA A 46 1.88 -2.62 3.44
N PHE A 47 3.07 -2.04 3.39
CA PHE A 47 4.26 -2.68 2.84
C PHE A 47 5.01 -3.42 3.94
N GLY A 48 5.22 -4.72 3.74
CA GLY A 48 6.09 -5.53 4.58
C GLY A 48 7.55 -5.41 4.19
N ARG A 49 8.13 -6.53 3.75
CA ARG A 49 9.47 -6.53 3.15
C ARG A 49 9.40 -5.72 1.86
N CYS A 50 10.33 -4.79 1.66
CA CYS A 50 10.47 -4.04 0.42
C CYS A 50 11.95 -3.70 0.20
N ARG A 51 12.46 -3.98 -1.00
CA ARG A 51 13.84 -3.63 -1.41
C ARG A 51 13.97 -2.21 -1.95
N PHE A 52 12.85 -1.53 -2.21
CA PHE A 52 12.80 -0.20 -2.78
C PHE A 52 12.44 0.85 -1.73
N ARG A 53 12.75 2.12 -2.05
CA ARG A 53 12.30 3.24 -1.25
C ARG A 53 10.79 3.39 -1.43
N LEU A 54 10.06 3.41 -0.32
CA LEU A 54 8.61 3.56 -0.32
C LEU A 54 8.26 5.03 -0.50
N GLU A 55 7.90 5.39 -1.73
CA GLU A 55 7.34 6.68 -2.10
C GLU A 55 5.97 6.47 -2.72
N GLU A 56 5.08 7.45 -2.61
CA GLU A 56 3.70 7.37 -3.12
C GLU A 56 3.64 6.99 -4.61
N SER A 57 4.61 7.48 -5.40
CA SER A 57 4.76 7.13 -6.82
C SER A 57 5.06 5.65 -7.04
N PHE A 58 5.95 5.05 -6.24
CA PHE A 58 6.26 3.62 -6.29
C PHE A 58 5.07 2.77 -5.84
N VAL A 59 4.36 3.22 -4.80
CA VAL A 59 3.15 2.54 -4.32
C VAL A 59 2.06 2.56 -5.39
N ALA A 60 1.82 3.71 -6.03
CA ALA A 60 0.85 3.84 -7.11
C ALA A 60 1.19 2.95 -8.31
N GLN A 61 2.47 2.86 -8.69
CA GLN A 61 2.93 1.95 -9.75
C GLN A 61 2.72 0.48 -9.38
N SER A 62 3.01 0.11 -8.13
CA SER A 62 2.79 -1.24 -7.62
C SER A 62 1.31 -1.61 -7.63
N LEU A 63 0.44 -0.71 -7.16
CA LEU A 63 -1.02 -0.89 -7.22
C LEU A 63 -1.52 -1.01 -8.66
N SER A 64 -1.03 -0.17 -9.57
CA SER A 64 -1.36 -0.24 -11.00
C SER A 64 -0.95 -1.57 -11.64
N ALA A 65 0.21 -2.12 -11.30
CA ALA A 65 0.61 -3.43 -11.82
C ALA A 65 -0.23 -4.57 -11.25
N ILE A 66 -0.61 -4.53 -9.97
CA ILE A 66 -1.29 -5.65 -9.31
C ILE A 66 -2.81 -5.62 -9.56
N LEU A 67 -3.40 -4.43 -9.55
CA LEU A 67 -4.84 -4.21 -9.67
C LEU A 67 -5.24 -3.73 -11.08
N GLY A 68 -4.30 -3.22 -11.87
CA GLY A 68 -4.58 -2.59 -13.15
C GLY A 68 -5.11 -1.16 -13.00
N GLY A 69 -5.20 -0.45 -14.12
CA GLY A 69 -5.68 0.93 -14.18
C GLY A 69 -4.56 1.98 -14.08
N PRO A 70 -4.88 3.27 -14.31
CA PRO A 70 -3.89 4.34 -14.38
C PRO A 70 -3.22 4.61 -13.03
N VAL A 71 -1.89 4.79 -13.01
CA VAL A 71 -1.11 5.10 -11.79
C VAL A 71 -1.69 6.29 -11.03
N ASP A 72 -2.00 7.38 -11.74
CA ASP A 72 -2.47 8.64 -11.14
C ASP A 72 -3.89 8.56 -10.56
N SER A 73 -4.64 7.49 -10.87
CA SER A 73 -6.03 7.37 -10.44
C SER A 73 -6.23 6.78 -9.05
N PHE A 74 -5.15 6.29 -8.42
CA PHE A 74 -5.21 5.65 -7.10
C PHE A 74 -5.19 6.65 -5.92
N ASN A 75 -4.85 7.92 -6.15
CA ASN A 75 -4.78 8.96 -5.10
C ASN A 75 -4.08 8.45 -3.83
N VAL A 76 -2.82 8.02 -3.99
CA VAL A 76 -2.05 7.43 -2.90
C VAL A 76 -1.56 8.52 -1.94
N CYS A 77 -1.71 8.31 -0.64
CA CYS A 77 -1.20 9.20 0.39
C CYS A 77 -0.51 8.41 1.51
N LEU A 78 0.66 8.86 1.95
CA LEU A 78 1.36 8.29 3.10
C LEU A 78 0.57 8.55 4.40
N VAL A 79 0.27 7.49 5.15
CA VAL A 79 -0.37 7.57 6.48
C VAL A 79 0.67 7.39 7.57
N GLU A 80 1.56 6.40 7.40
CA GLU A 80 2.67 6.09 8.32
C GLU A 80 3.82 5.44 7.53
N GLU A 81 4.98 5.18 8.15
CA GLU A 81 6.25 4.77 7.51
C GLU A 81 6.10 3.77 6.34
N ARG A 82 5.17 2.83 6.44
CA ARG A 82 4.93 1.79 5.42
C ARG A 82 3.46 1.59 5.07
N ILE A 83 2.59 2.50 5.51
CA ILE A 83 1.15 2.38 5.36
C ILE A 83 0.65 3.56 4.54
N PHE A 84 -0.06 3.22 3.47
CA PHE A 84 -0.56 4.19 2.51
C PHE A 84 -2.06 4.03 2.38
N LEU A 85 -2.75 5.16 2.29
CA LEU A 85 -4.14 5.23 1.88
C LEU A 85 -4.19 5.30 0.36
N PHE A 86 -5.12 4.60 -0.26
CA PHE A 86 -5.43 4.75 -1.67
C PHE A 86 -6.93 4.63 -1.90
N SER A 87 -7.40 5.15 -3.04
CA SER A 87 -8.82 5.19 -3.40
C SER A 87 -9.12 4.38 -4.64
N VAL A 88 -10.31 3.78 -4.65
CA VAL A 88 -10.86 3.00 -5.75
C VAL A 88 -12.24 3.52 -6.13
N SER A 89 -12.72 3.13 -7.30
CA SER A 89 -13.92 3.69 -7.93
C SER A 89 -15.21 3.43 -7.15
N CYS A 90 -15.32 2.28 -6.48
CA CYS A 90 -16.51 1.92 -5.71
C CYS A 90 -16.21 0.92 -4.59
N LYS A 91 -17.16 0.82 -3.66
CA LYS A 91 -17.09 -0.06 -2.49
C LYS A 91 -16.91 -1.53 -2.89
N GLU A 92 -17.63 -2.00 -3.90
CA GLU A 92 -17.60 -3.39 -4.36
C GLU A 92 -16.20 -3.79 -4.85
N THR A 93 -15.57 -2.94 -5.66
CA THR A 93 -14.16 -3.09 -6.08
C THR A 93 -13.24 -3.16 -4.87
N GLY A 94 -13.45 -2.29 -3.88
CA GLY A 94 -12.68 -2.31 -2.64
C GLY A 94 -12.78 -3.63 -1.88
N PHE A 95 -13.96 -4.25 -1.83
CA PHE A 95 -14.12 -5.57 -1.22
C PHE A 95 -13.43 -6.68 -2.00
N GLU A 96 -13.42 -6.64 -3.33
CA GLU A 96 -12.66 -7.61 -4.13
C GLU A 96 -11.15 -7.48 -3.90
N ILE A 97 -10.64 -6.24 -3.79
CA ILE A 97 -9.24 -6.01 -3.43
C ILE A 97 -8.95 -6.53 -2.02
N TYR A 98 -9.82 -6.25 -1.06
CA TYR A 98 -9.68 -6.75 0.31
C TYR A 98 -9.66 -8.28 0.39
N LYS A 99 -10.43 -8.97 -0.46
CA LYS A 99 -10.42 -10.44 -0.56
C LYS A 99 -9.07 -11.00 -1.04
N LEU A 100 -8.27 -10.23 -1.77
CA LEU A 100 -6.90 -10.64 -2.13
C LEU A 100 -6.02 -10.81 -0.89
N ARG A 101 -6.31 -10.06 0.19
CA ARG A 101 -5.61 -10.00 1.49
C ARG A 101 -4.16 -9.51 1.41
N ALA A 102 -3.35 -10.17 0.61
CA ALA A 102 -1.93 -9.86 0.44
C ALA A 102 -1.46 -10.17 -0.97
N PHE A 103 -0.46 -9.42 -1.42
CA PHE A 103 0.28 -9.69 -2.64
C PHE A 103 1.76 -9.86 -2.31
N LYS A 104 2.44 -10.82 -2.93
CA LYS A 104 3.83 -11.13 -2.61
C LYS A 104 4.63 -11.42 -3.87
N CYS A 105 5.72 -10.68 -4.02
CA CYS A 105 6.75 -10.94 -5.02
C CYS A 105 8.13 -11.06 -4.36
N VAL A 106 9.18 -11.12 -5.17
CA VAL A 106 10.56 -11.27 -4.69
C VAL A 106 11.05 -9.97 -4.05
N GLU A 107 10.57 -8.84 -4.57
CA GLU A 107 11.01 -7.51 -4.21
C GLU A 107 10.24 -6.93 -3.03
N PHE A 108 8.93 -7.21 -2.93
CA PHE A 108 8.09 -6.71 -1.86
C PHE A 108 6.87 -7.57 -1.51
N GLU A 109 6.22 -7.22 -0.41
CA GLU A 109 5.00 -7.85 0.10
C GLU A 109 4.01 -6.76 0.53
N LEU A 110 2.77 -6.82 0.02
CA LEU A 110 1.68 -5.89 0.29
C LEU A 110 0.57 -6.57 1.07
N PHE A 111 -0.09 -5.81 1.94
CA PHE A 111 -1.28 -6.24 2.66
C PHE A 111 -2.39 -5.20 2.46
N PHE A 112 -3.57 -5.65 2.06
CA PHE A 112 -4.74 -4.80 1.84
C PHE A 112 -5.63 -4.81 3.07
N GLN A 113 -6.04 -3.63 3.53
CA GLN A 113 -6.89 -3.45 4.70
C GLN A 113 -7.98 -2.42 4.43
N LEU A 114 -9.16 -2.59 5.04
CA LEU A 114 -10.24 -1.61 4.94
C LEU A 114 -9.87 -0.32 5.70
N PHE A 115 -10.23 0.82 5.13
CA PHE A 115 -10.16 2.10 5.82
C PHE A 115 -11.47 2.32 6.60
N ASN A 116 -11.40 2.19 7.92
CA ASN A 116 -12.48 2.52 8.86
C ASN A 116 -11.86 3.08 10.15
N ASP A 117 -12.67 3.67 11.04
CA ASP A 117 -12.19 4.18 12.34
C ASP A 117 -11.52 3.07 13.19
N SER A 118 -11.78 1.80 12.89
CA SER A 118 -11.17 0.61 13.48
C SER A 118 -9.88 0.13 12.76
N GLY A 119 -9.52 0.74 11.64
CA GLY A 119 -8.39 0.40 10.78
C GLY A 119 -7.14 1.18 11.17
N LEU A 120 -7.32 2.40 11.69
CA LEU A 120 -6.26 3.16 12.36
C LEU A 120 -5.95 2.61 13.76
N SER A 121 -6.92 1.98 14.43
CA SER A 121 -6.65 1.23 15.67
C SER A 121 -5.90 -0.09 15.41
N PHE A 122 -5.74 -0.51 14.15
CA PHE A 122 -4.89 -1.62 13.73
C PHE A 122 -3.39 -1.26 13.69
N LEU A 123 -3.00 0.00 13.89
CA LEU A 123 -1.59 0.40 14.00
C LEU A 123 -0.90 -0.25 15.22
N GLY A 124 -1.64 -0.49 16.30
CA GLY A 124 -1.16 -1.27 17.45
C GLY A 124 -0.73 -2.71 17.07
N PRO A 125 -1.60 -3.51 16.43
CA PRO A 125 -1.25 -4.84 15.95
C PRO A 125 -0.38 -4.87 14.68
N ILE A 126 -0.26 -3.79 13.90
CA ILE A 126 0.72 -3.69 12.80
C ILE A 126 2.16 -3.51 13.35
N LEU A 127 2.32 -2.79 14.45
CA LEU A 127 3.55 -2.86 15.26
C LEU A 127 3.73 -4.25 15.92
N ALA A 128 2.65 -5.00 16.17
CA ALA A 128 2.74 -6.38 16.66
C ALA A 128 3.03 -7.42 15.56
N VAL A 129 2.68 -7.21 14.28
CA VAL A 129 3.19 -8.06 13.17
C VAL A 129 4.63 -7.73 12.80
N HIS A 130 5.09 -6.49 13.05
CA HIS A 130 6.51 -6.21 13.17
C HIS A 130 7.12 -7.10 14.27
N TRP A 131 6.52 -7.24 15.47
CA TRP A 131 7.00 -8.20 16.48
C TRP A 131 6.86 -9.69 16.07
N PHE A 132 5.79 -10.08 15.39
CA PHE A 132 5.53 -11.46 14.95
C PHE A 132 6.50 -11.93 13.84
N PHE A 133 7.03 -11.00 13.02
CA PHE A 133 8.07 -11.28 12.03
C PHE A 133 9.51 -10.92 12.48
N LEU A 134 9.69 -10.01 13.44
CA LEU A 134 11.01 -9.64 13.99
C LEU A 134 11.44 -10.54 15.17
N GLY A 135 10.52 -11.29 15.76
CA GLY A 135 10.75 -12.20 16.90
C GLY A 135 11.67 -13.40 16.64
N LYS A 136 12.28 -13.53 15.45
CA LYS A 136 13.35 -14.50 15.17
C LYS A 136 14.74 -13.90 14.99
N LYS A 137 14.94 -12.59 15.19
CA LYS A 137 16.25 -11.99 14.91
C LYS A 137 16.66 -10.81 15.81
N LEU A 138 16.35 -10.82 17.10
CA LEU A 138 16.99 -9.88 18.03
C LEU A 138 17.20 -10.48 19.43
N ALA A 139 17.85 -11.63 19.47
CA ALA A 139 18.75 -11.95 20.59
C ALA A 139 20.17 -11.72 20.09
N ARG A 140 20.62 -10.45 20.12
CA ARG A 140 22.04 -10.06 20.16
C ARG A 140 22.18 -8.54 20.00
N ASN A 141 22.70 -7.93 21.05
CA ASN A 141 23.36 -6.62 21.12
C ASN A 141 22.43 -5.41 21.16
N LEU A 142 22.15 -4.93 22.38
CA LEU A 142 22.89 -3.85 23.07
C LEU A 142 22.56 -2.47 22.50
N HIS A 143 21.86 -1.64 23.27
CA HIS A 143 22.47 -0.69 24.20
C HIS A 143 23.14 0.47 23.46
N MET A 144 22.36 1.50 23.11
CA MET A 144 22.80 2.90 23.17
C MET A 144 21.72 3.87 22.64
N LEU A 145 21.54 4.98 23.38
CA LEU A 145 21.11 6.31 22.94
C LEU A 145 19.60 6.41 22.60
N SER A 146 18.70 6.91 23.45
CA SER A 146 18.68 8.21 24.14
C SER A 146 19.20 9.36 23.27
N CYS A 147 18.28 10.12 22.68
CA CYS A 147 18.42 11.54 22.37
C CYS A 147 17.11 12.07 21.72
N SER A 148 16.31 12.80 22.50
CA SER A 148 15.47 13.89 21.99
C SER A 148 15.01 14.75 23.17
N GLU A 149 15.77 15.81 23.48
CA GLU A 149 15.26 16.96 24.23
C GLU A 149 15.49 18.22 23.37
N ALA A 150 14.35 18.74 22.90
CA ALA A 150 13.94 20.08 22.50
C ALA A 150 14.93 21.18 22.04
N ALA A 151 14.67 21.64 20.79
CA ALA A 151 14.36 23.01 20.33
C ALA A 151 15.32 24.20 20.53
N PRO A 152 15.34 25.12 19.53
CA PRO A 152 15.51 26.55 19.80
C PRO A 152 14.45 27.48 19.15
N LEU A 153 14.08 28.51 19.94
CA LEU A 153 13.88 29.96 19.64
C LEU A 153 12.81 30.33 18.59
N GLY A 154 11.83 31.22 18.84
CA GLY A 154 11.80 32.38 19.73
C GLY A 154 12.14 33.66 18.96
N CYS A 155 11.12 34.39 18.54
CA CYS A 155 11.06 35.86 18.34
C CYS A 155 9.60 36.28 18.47
#